data_AF-A0A263NVM4-F1
#
_entry.id   AF-A0A263NVM4-F1
#
_cell.length_a   1.000
_cell.length_b   1.000
_cell.length_c   1.000
_cell.angle_alpha   90.00
_cell.angle_beta   90.00
_cell.angle_gamma   90.00
#
_symmetry.space_group_name_H-M   'P 1'
#
loop_
_entity.id
_entity.type
_entity.pdbx_description
1 polymer ?
#
loop_
_entity_poly.entity_id
_entity_poly.type
_entity_poly.pdbx_seq_one_letter_code
_entity_poly.pdbx_strand_id
1 'polypeptide(L)'
;MPNTLLFSLQRAALPALPLLLMGCATPPKPPSEQLAAHAFETPEYFASNALPTVKASTLYARGGNGQGVKVALIDSGLNSTLPQFQGRLASMGYDFVRQQPDVVDIKGHGTQMAGILAANKNDQGMHGIAFNAQLIPMRFGDDKEPL
;
A
#
# COMPACT_ATOMS: atom_id res chain seq x y z
N MET A 1 46.16 2.51 -61.96
CA MET A 1 47.43 1.78 -61.94
C MET A 1 48.48 2.67 -61.28
N PRO A 2 49.37 2.21 -60.38
CA PRO A 2 49.30 1.19 -59.31
C PRO A 2 49.51 1.90 -57.92
N ASN A 3 49.54 1.32 -56.72
CA ASN A 3 50.33 0.17 -56.28
C ASN A 3 49.86 -0.35 -54.90
N THR A 4 49.85 -1.67 -54.81
CA THR A 4 49.51 -2.57 -53.71
C THR A 4 50.51 -2.48 -52.56
N LEU A 5 50.07 -2.60 -51.30
CA LEU A 5 50.87 -3.21 -50.22
C LEU A 5 49.94 -3.84 -49.15
N LEU A 6 49.97 -5.18 -49.11
CA LEU A 6 49.45 -6.03 -48.04
C LEU A 6 50.29 -5.84 -46.77
N PHE A 7 49.66 -5.78 -45.59
CA PHE A 7 50.31 -6.19 -44.34
C PHE A 7 49.33 -6.87 -43.36
N SER A 8 49.61 -8.15 -43.11
CA SER A 8 49.69 -8.80 -41.80
C SER A 8 48.46 -8.85 -40.88
N LEU A 9 47.90 -10.06 -40.75
CA LEU A 9 47.07 -10.50 -39.63
C LEU A 9 47.77 -10.26 -38.28
N GLN A 10 47.07 -9.64 -37.33
CA GLN A 10 47.25 -9.89 -35.91
C GLN A 10 45.89 -10.13 -35.26
N ARG A 11 45.66 -11.39 -34.87
CA ARG A 11 44.54 -11.80 -34.03
C ARG A 11 44.71 -11.17 -32.65
N ALA A 12 43.95 -10.13 -32.34
CA ALA A 12 43.76 -9.69 -30.98
C ALA A 12 42.71 -10.60 -30.31
N ALA A 13 43.18 -11.58 -29.54
CA ALA A 13 42.33 -12.31 -28.60
C ALA A 13 42.00 -11.37 -27.43
N LEU A 14 40.76 -10.86 -27.39
CA LEU A 14 40.24 -10.14 -26.22
C LEU A 14 39.96 -11.16 -25.10
N PRO A 15 40.50 -10.96 -23.88
CA PRO A 15 40.19 -11.83 -22.76
C PRO A 15 38.74 -11.60 -22.33
N ALA A 16 37.96 -12.68 -22.24
CA ALA A 16 36.64 -12.67 -21.64
C ALA A 16 36.79 -12.33 -20.14
N LEU A 17 36.35 -11.14 -19.75
CA LEU A 17 36.31 -10.72 -18.35
C LEU A 17 35.04 -11.32 -17.70
N PRO A 18 35.15 -12.21 -16.69
CA PRO A 18 33.99 -12.71 -15.98
C PRO A 18 33.57 -11.64 -14.97
N LEU A 19 32.73 -10.69 -15.40
CA LEU A 19 32.21 -9.68 -14.48
C LEU A 19 31.01 -10.24 -13.72
N LEU A 20 31.36 -10.75 -12.54
CA LEU A 20 30.66 -10.66 -11.26
C LEU A 20 29.13 -10.56 -11.26
N LEU A 21 28.54 -11.45 -10.46
CA LEU A 21 27.32 -11.29 -9.69
C LEU A 21 26.97 -9.82 -9.37
N MET A 22 26.29 -9.14 -10.29
CA MET A 22 25.42 -8.02 -9.94
C MET A 22 24.14 -8.64 -9.37
N GLY A 23 24.20 -8.98 -8.08
CA GLY A 23 22.99 -9.13 -7.28
C GLY A 23 22.13 -7.89 -7.51
N CYS A 24 20.83 -8.09 -7.72
CA CYS A 24 19.86 -7.09 -8.16
C CYS A 24 19.85 -5.83 -7.27
N ALA A 25 20.77 -4.90 -7.48
CA ALA A 25 20.71 -3.57 -6.92
C ALA A 25 19.68 -2.80 -7.77
N THR A 26 18.49 -2.59 -7.21
CA THR A 26 17.54 -1.68 -7.85
C THR A 26 18.14 -0.27 -7.83
N PRO A 27 18.11 0.46 -8.97
CA PRO A 27 18.66 1.80 -9.01
C PRO A 27 17.93 2.71 -8.01
N PRO A 28 18.64 3.67 -7.39
CA PRO A 28 18.00 4.62 -6.48
C PRO A 28 16.90 5.37 -7.21
N LYS A 29 15.78 5.55 -6.52
CA LYS A 29 14.60 6.27 -7.02
C LYS A 29 14.98 7.71 -7.41
N PRO A 30 14.45 8.26 -8.53
CA PRO A 30 14.74 9.64 -8.92
C PRO A 30 14.37 10.65 -7.82
N PRO A 31 15.11 11.78 -7.67
CA PRO A 31 14.92 12.75 -6.59
C PRO A 31 13.50 13.32 -6.48
N SER A 32 12.81 13.50 -7.62
CA SER A 32 11.44 14.01 -7.66
C SER A 32 10.45 13.07 -6.97
N GLU A 33 10.63 11.76 -7.11
CA GLU A 33 9.74 10.76 -6.54
C GLU A 33 10.06 10.50 -5.06
N GLN A 34 11.30 10.77 -4.62
CA GLN A 34 11.65 10.82 -3.20
C GLN A 34 11.02 12.03 -2.51
N LEU A 35 11.12 13.22 -3.13
CA LEU A 35 10.47 14.43 -2.62
C LEU A 35 8.94 14.25 -2.52
N ALA A 36 8.32 13.64 -3.52
CA ALA A 36 6.89 13.33 -3.50
C ALA A 36 6.52 12.32 -2.41
N ALA A 37 7.38 11.34 -2.09
CA ALA A 37 7.14 10.41 -0.99
C ALA A 37 7.22 11.10 0.38
N HIS A 38 8.24 11.94 0.59
CA HIS A 38 8.40 12.70 1.84
C HIS A 38 7.21 13.61 2.16
N ALA A 39 6.46 14.08 1.16
CA ALA A 39 5.23 14.85 1.37
C ALA A 39 4.14 14.08 2.13
N PHE A 40 4.18 12.74 2.12
CA PHE A 40 3.22 11.89 2.85
C PHE A 40 3.74 11.41 4.21
N GLU A 41 5.00 11.66 4.54
CA GLU A 41 5.64 11.21 5.79
C GLU A 41 5.35 12.20 6.93
N THR A 42 4.05 12.38 7.23
CA THR A 42 3.54 13.30 8.26
C THR A 42 3.55 12.65 9.66
N PRO A 43 3.31 13.39 10.75
CA PRO A 43 3.12 12.78 12.08
C PRO A 43 2.03 11.70 12.10
N GLU A 44 0.93 11.91 11.38
CA GLU A 44 -0.16 10.94 11.19
C GLU A 44 0.29 9.66 10.48
N TYR A 45 1.20 9.76 9.50
CA TYR A 45 1.80 8.60 8.82
C TYR A 45 2.66 7.77 9.78
N PHE A 46 3.42 8.44 10.66
CA PHE A 46 4.26 7.80 11.66
C PHE A 46 3.51 7.38 12.93
N ALA A 47 2.23 7.72 13.06
CA ALA A 47 1.37 7.24 14.15
C ALA A 47 1.07 5.73 14.07
N SER A 48 1.46 5.07 12.97
CA SER A 48 1.48 3.62 12.82
C SER A 48 2.85 3.15 12.32
N ASN A 49 3.40 2.11 12.93
CA ASN A 49 4.64 1.48 12.46
C ASN A 49 4.45 0.72 11.13
N ALA A 50 3.21 0.42 10.74
CA ALA A 50 2.92 -0.37 9.54
C ALA A 50 3.25 0.40 8.25
N LEU A 51 2.87 1.68 8.15
CA LEU A 51 3.04 2.46 6.92
C LEU A 51 4.51 2.67 6.54
N PRO A 52 5.42 3.05 7.46
CA PRO A 52 6.84 3.11 7.17
C PRO A 52 7.43 1.75 6.79
N THR A 53 7.01 0.68 7.48
CA THR A 53 7.50 -0.69 7.24
C THR A 53 7.23 -1.15 5.81
N VAL A 54 6.04 -0.85 5.28
CA VAL A 54 5.65 -1.21 3.91
C VAL A 54 5.99 -0.12 2.88
N LYS A 55 6.68 0.95 3.29
CA LYS A 55 7.05 2.10 2.45
C LYS A 55 5.84 2.72 1.73
N ALA A 56 4.73 2.86 2.43
CA ALA A 56 3.48 3.33 1.83
C ALA A 56 3.60 4.72 1.19
N SER A 57 4.45 5.60 1.75
CA SER A 57 4.76 6.94 1.18
C SER A 57 5.21 6.88 -0.29
N THR A 58 5.97 5.85 -0.66
CA THR A 58 6.41 5.62 -2.05
C THR A 58 5.25 5.28 -2.97
N LEU A 59 4.25 4.54 -2.49
CA LEU A 59 3.06 4.21 -3.26
C LEU A 59 2.14 5.44 -3.40
N TYR A 60 2.01 6.24 -2.34
CA TYR A 60 1.22 7.47 -2.38
C TYR A 60 1.79 8.50 -3.36
N ALA A 61 3.12 8.62 -3.44
CA ALA A 61 3.79 9.43 -4.45
C ALA A 61 3.45 9.04 -5.90
N ARG A 62 3.00 7.80 -6.11
CA ARG A 62 2.54 7.27 -7.41
C ARG A 62 1.02 7.35 -7.57
N GLY A 63 0.31 7.97 -6.63
CA GLY A 63 -1.15 8.07 -6.60
C GLY A 63 -1.87 6.84 -6.02
N GLY A 64 -1.14 5.84 -5.51
CA GLY A 64 -1.72 4.62 -4.98
C GLY A 64 -2.21 4.77 -3.53
N ASN A 65 -3.35 5.45 -3.34
CA ASN A 65 -3.95 5.71 -2.02
C ASN A 65 -5.32 5.03 -1.83
N GLY A 66 -5.74 4.17 -2.76
CA GLY A 66 -7.02 3.47 -2.72
C GLY A 66 -8.21 4.22 -3.34
N GLN A 67 -7.99 5.40 -3.93
CA GLN A 67 -9.05 6.14 -4.61
C GLN A 67 -9.76 5.28 -5.65
N GLY A 68 -11.10 5.23 -5.59
CA GLY A 68 -11.95 4.46 -6.51
C GLY A 68 -12.02 2.96 -6.20
N VAL A 69 -11.31 2.47 -5.17
CA VAL A 69 -11.36 1.08 -4.74
C VAL A 69 -12.42 0.90 -3.65
N LYS A 70 -13.27 -0.11 -3.81
CA LYS A 70 -14.20 -0.57 -2.77
C LYS A 70 -13.65 -1.85 -2.14
N VAL A 71 -13.64 -1.92 -0.82
CA VAL A 71 -13.14 -3.07 -0.07
C VAL A 71 -14.24 -3.60 0.85
N ALA A 72 -14.56 -4.88 0.68
CA ALA A 72 -15.39 -5.64 1.61
C ALA A 72 -14.59 -5.93 2.88
N LEU A 73 -15.07 -5.44 4.02
CA LEU A 73 -14.50 -5.73 5.34
C LEU A 73 -15.39 -6.76 6.04
N ILE A 74 -14.98 -8.03 6.03
CA ILE A 74 -15.72 -9.13 6.64
C ILE A 74 -15.09 -9.41 8.02
N ASP A 75 -15.75 -8.98 9.10
CA ASP A 75 -15.19 -9.03 10.46
C ASP A 75 -16.30 -8.95 11.55
N SER A 76 -15.98 -8.45 12.75
CA SER A 76 -16.90 -8.23 13.88
C SER A 76 -17.86 -7.05 13.67
N GLY A 77 -17.61 -6.21 12.67
CA GLY A 77 -18.39 -5.06 12.29
C GLY A 77 -17.52 -3.83 12.01
N LEU A 78 -18.15 -2.65 11.99
CA LEU A 78 -17.43 -1.37 11.89
C LEU A 78 -18.14 -0.30 12.73
N ASN A 79 -17.41 0.42 13.59
CA ASN A 79 -17.89 1.68 14.15
C ASN A 79 -17.65 2.83 13.17
N SER A 80 -18.56 3.01 12.21
CA SER A 80 -18.46 4.02 11.15
C SER A 80 -18.70 5.46 11.62
N THR A 81 -19.10 5.65 12.89
CA THR A 81 -19.34 6.98 13.46
C THR A 81 -18.04 7.73 13.81
N LEU A 82 -16.91 7.02 13.84
CA LEU A 82 -15.61 7.62 14.13
C LEU A 82 -15.19 8.59 13.01
N PRO A 83 -14.54 9.73 13.34
CA PRO A 83 -14.03 10.69 12.34
C PRO A 83 -13.14 10.03 11.26
N GLN A 84 -12.45 8.94 11.64
CA GLN A 84 -11.60 8.14 10.76
C GLN A 84 -12.36 7.49 9.61
N PHE A 85 -13.70 7.34 9.67
CA PHE A 85 -14.50 6.70 8.62
C PHE A 85 -15.55 7.63 7.99
N GLN A 86 -15.55 8.91 8.35
CA GLN A 86 -16.48 9.87 7.78
C GLN A 86 -16.33 9.94 6.25
N GLY A 87 -17.43 9.72 5.52
CA GLY A 87 -17.45 9.70 4.06
C GLY A 87 -16.81 8.47 3.40
N ARG A 88 -16.44 7.44 4.18
CA ARG A 88 -15.71 6.26 3.65
C ARG A 88 -16.56 5.03 3.39
N LEU A 89 -17.86 5.06 3.64
CA LEU A 89 -18.70 3.91 3.33
C LEU A 89 -19.17 3.96 1.87
N ALA A 90 -18.95 2.87 1.14
CA ALA A 90 -19.62 2.64 -0.15
C ALA A 90 -21.05 2.12 0.03
N SER A 91 -21.34 1.53 1.19
CA SER A 91 -22.64 1.00 1.61
C SER A 91 -22.66 0.87 3.14
N MET A 92 -23.85 0.84 3.75
CA MET A 92 -24.00 0.53 5.18
C MET A 92 -23.70 -0.94 5.51
N GLY A 93 -23.55 -1.79 4.49
CA GLY A 93 -23.16 -3.18 4.68
C GLY A 93 -24.30 -4.09 5.11
N TYR A 94 -23.95 -5.25 5.67
CA TYR A 94 -24.92 -6.20 6.21
C TYR A 94 -24.38 -6.95 7.44
N ASP A 95 -25.22 -7.07 8.48
CA ASP A 95 -24.92 -7.86 9.68
C ASP A 95 -25.52 -9.27 9.50
N PHE A 96 -24.67 -10.26 9.23
CA PHE A 96 -25.09 -11.65 9.05
C PHE A 96 -25.38 -12.37 10.38
N VAL A 97 -24.94 -11.80 11.51
CA VAL A 97 -25.22 -12.34 12.85
C VAL A 97 -26.63 -11.94 13.28
N ARG A 98 -27.03 -10.69 13.06
CA ARG A 98 -28.37 -10.17 13.40
C ARG A 98 -29.37 -10.21 12.24
N GLN A 99 -28.91 -10.54 11.04
CA GLN A 99 -29.71 -10.58 9.81
C GLN A 99 -30.41 -9.24 9.50
N GLN A 100 -29.67 -8.14 9.57
CA GLN A 100 -30.21 -6.79 9.35
C GLN A 100 -29.23 -5.88 8.58
N PRO A 101 -29.73 -4.81 7.94
CA PRO A 101 -28.89 -3.68 7.58
C PRO A 101 -28.29 -3.01 8.83
N ASP A 102 -27.29 -2.17 8.62
CA ASP A 102 -26.52 -1.46 9.64
C ASP A 102 -25.55 -2.38 10.42
N VAL A 103 -24.28 -2.27 10.03
CA VAL A 103 -23.19 -2.99 10.66
C VAL A 103 -22.60 -2.15 11.78
N VAL A 104 -22.71 -2.64 13.02
CA VAL A 104 -22.09 -2.03 14.19
C VAL A 104 -21.09 -3.02 14.78
N ASP A 105 -19.89 -2.53 15.03
CA ASP A 105 -18.88 -3.29 15.75
C ASP A 105 -19.12 -3.21 17.27
N ILE A 106 -19.40 -4.35 17.89
CA ILE A 106 -19.57 -4.45 19.34
C ILE A 106 -18.31 -4.97 20.05
N LYS A 107 -17.26 -5.28 19.29
CA LYS A 107 -16.03 -5.93 19.79
C LYS A 107 -14.80 -5.07 19.58
N GLY A 108 -14.73 -4.39 18.44
CA GLY A 108 -13.68 -3.46 18.08
C GLY A 108 -12.67 -4.01 17.07
N HIS A 109 -12.61 -5.34 16.86
CA HIS A 109 -11.63 -5.96 15.96
C HIS A 109 -11.81 -5.45 14.52
N GLY A 110 -13.02 -5.52 13.98
CA GLY A 110 -13.32 -5.03 12.64
C GLY A 110 -13.05 -3.54 12.49
N THR A 111 -13.32 -2.73 13.51
CA THR A 111 -12.99 -1.30 13.53
C THR A 111 -11.47 -1.05 13.51
N GLN A 112 -10.68 -1.85 14.23
CA GLN A 112 -9.22 -1.78 14.18
C GLN A 112 -8.68 -2.16 12.80
N MET A 113 -9.21 -3.23 12.22
CA MET A 113 -8.86 -3.67 10.86
C MET A 113 -9.24 -2.64 9.81
N ALA A 114 -10.41 -2.02 9.93
CA ALA A 114 -10.82 -0.89 9.11
C ALA A 114 -9.87 0.30 9.24
N GLY A 115 -9.34 0.54 10.44
CA GLY A 115 -8.39 1.61 10.71
C GLY A 115 -7.07 1.41 9.93
N ILE A 116 -6.49 0.22 10.03
CA ILE A 116 -5.29 -0.17 9.27
C ILE A 116 -5.52 -0.05 7.77
N LEU A 117 -6.71 -0.45 7.30
CA LEU A 117 -7.06 -0.47 5.89
C LEU A 117 -7.32 0.92 5.32
N ALA A 118 -8.27 1.67 5.88
CA ALA A 118 -8.86 2.86 5.24
C ALA A 118 -9.28 3.97 6.22
N ALA A 119 -8.66 4.07 7.41
CA ALA A 119 -8.82 5.29 8.21
C ALA A 119 -8.45 6.53 7.37
N ASN A 120 -9.26 7.57 7.48
CA ASN A 120 -9.06 8.86 6.84
C ASN A 120 -7.67 9.39 7.12
N LYS A 121 -7.03 9.94 6.08
CA LYS A 121 -5.89 10.85 6.26
C LYS A 121 -6.45 12.26 6.49
N ASN A 122 -6.53 12.69 7.75
CA ASN A 122 -7.17 13.94 8.18
C ASN A 122 -6.40 14.66 9.31
N ASP A 123 -5.11 14.34 9.47
CA ASP A 123 -4.23 14.86 10.51
C ASP A 123 -4.70 14.55 11.95
N GLN A 124 -5.52 13.50 12.13
CA GLN A 124 -5.97 13.02 13.46
C GLN A 124 -5.64 11.54 13.67
N GLY A 125 -4.85 11.26 14.71
CA GLY A 125 -4.47 9.89 15.05
C GLY A 125 -3.60 9.27 13.95
N MET A 126 -4.03 8.15 13.39
CA MET A 126 -3.37 7.43 12.30
C MET A 126 -4.29 7.31 11.09
N HIS A 127 -3.72 7.11 9.90
CA HIS A 127 -4.49 6.88 8.67
C HIS A 127 -4.20 5.50 8.04
N GLY A 128 -5.18 4.95 7.33
CA GLY A 128 -5.07 3.64 6.71
C GLY A 128 -4.10 3.62 5.53
N ILE A 129 -3.69 2.41 5.13
CA ILE A 129 -2.84 2.22 3.95
C ILE A 129 -3.55 2.66 2.66
N ALA A 130 -4.87 2.47 2.59
CA ALA A 130 -5.72 2.88 1.49
C ALA A 130 -6.72 3.94 2.00
N PHE A 131 -6.20 5.04 2.55
CA PHE A 131 -7.00 6.11 3.16
C PHE A 131 -8.02 6.77 2.22
N ASN A 132 -7.96 6.49 0.90
CA ASN A 132 -8.97 6.90 -0.07
C ASN A 132 -9.92 5.80 -0.57
N ALA A 133 -9.78 4.57 -0.09
CA ALA A 133 -10.72 3.49 -0.38
C ALA A 133 -12.07 3.72 0.29
N GLN A 134 -13.10 3.05 -0.24
CA GLN A 134 -14.41 2.96 0.38
C GLN A 134 -14.63 1.57 0.99
N LEU A 135 -15.22 1.51 2.18
CA LEU A 135 -15.50 0.28 2.90
C LEU A 135 -16.93 -0.20 2.66
N ILE A 136 -17.09 -1.52 2.58
CA ILE A 136 -18.37 -2.23 2.65
C ILE A 136 -18.27 -3.16 3.86
N PRO A 137 -18.76 -2.76 5.04
CA PRO A 137 -18.66 -3.59 6.23
C PRO A 137 -19.62 -4.78 6.12
N MET A 138 -19.17 -5.95 6.54
CA MET A 138 -19.96 -7.17 6.60
C MET A 138 -19.64 -7.86 7.92
N ARG A 139 -20.61 -7.92 8.83
CA ARG A 139 -20.40 -8.59 10.10
C ARG A 139 -20.71 -10.07 9.96
N PHE A 140 -19.71 -10.93 10.16
CA PHE A 140 -19.85 -12.38 9.98
C PHE A 140 -19.63 -13.19 11.27
N GLY A 141 -18.95 -12.64 12.28
CA GLY A 141 -18.87 -13.24 13.62
C GLY A 141 -17.72 -12.70 14.49
N ASP A 142 -17.99 -12.52 15.78
CA ASP A 142 -16.99 -12.46 16.89
C ASP A 142 -17.71 -12.67 18.25
N ASP A 143 -18.81 -13.42 18.22
CA ASP A 143 -19.65 -13.64 19.39
C ASP A 143 -19.23 -14.93 20.09
N LYS A 144 -18.71 -15.91 19.31
CA LYS A 144 -18.36 -17.30 19.72
C LYS A 144 -17.47 -18.05 18.68
N GLU A 145 -16.40 -17.46 18.14
CA GLU A 145 -15.45 -18.30 17.39
C GLU A 145 -14.85 -19.35 18.36
N PRO A 146 -14.85 -20.66 18.03
CA PRO A 146 -14.19 -21.64 18.87
C PRO A 146 -12.68 -21.36 18.86
N LEU A 147 -12.07 -21.32 20.05
CA LEU A 147 -10.61 -21.40 20.21
C LEU A 147 -10.05 -22.66 19.53
#